data_AF-A0A9W9A6I7-F1
#
_entry.id   AF-A0A9W9A6I7-F1
#
_cell.length_a   1.000
_cell.length_b   1.000
_cell.length_c   1.000
_cell.angle_alpha   90.00
_cell.angle_beta   90.00
_cell.angle_gamma   90.00
#
_symmetry.space_group_name_H-M   'P 1'
#
loop_
_entity.id
_entity.type
_entity.pdbx_description
1 polymer ?
#
loop_
_entity_poly.entity_id
_entity_poly.type
_entity_poly.pdbx_seq_one_letter_code
_entity_poly.pdbx_strand_id
1 'polypeptide(L)'
;MDATFGIREEEAKLLLPLSRAVSKSVDTGATPGLYYVDQIPLLRYVPEWFPGAGFKRQAREWSDVRNKLTDSAFQMTKEQVAMGTATISLVSVALKQMNHDEDLKMQEDFIKAASTAAYMGGSDTTVIALLTGAFLLAMLMNPEVQVKAHHELDQVLGSGNLPSFNDEASLPYITAIIQETLRHNPVLPLAFPHELIQDDNTNGIFYQKAP
;
A
#
# COMPACT_ATOMS: atom_id res chain seq x y z
N MET A 1 -0.30 -4.58 -9.53
CA MET A 1 0.66 -5.71 -9.52
C MET A 1 1.76 -5.52 -10.56
N ASP A 2 1.52 -4.78 -11.64
CA ASP A 2 2.52 -4.54 -12.69
C ASP A 2 3.81 -3.88 -12.19
N ALA A 3 3.74 -2.71 -11.54
CA ALA A 3 4.95 -2.03 -11.05
C ALA A 3 5.76 -2.85 -10.02
N THR A 4 5.10 -3.68 -9.21
CA THR A 4 5.76 -4.46 -8.15
C THR A 4 6.24 -5.82 -8.63
N PHE A 5 5.38 -6.60 -9.28
CA PHE A 5 5.64 -7.99 -9.69
C PHE A 5 5.79 -8.15 -11.22
N GLY A 6 5.55 -7.11 -12.03
CA GLY A 6 5.60 -7.21 -13.50
C GLY A 6 4.47 -8.02 -14.12
N ILE A 7 3.43 -8.32 -13.33
CA ILE A 7 2.29 -9.14 -13.73
C ILE A 7 1.25 -8.25 -14.41
N ARG A 8 1.00 -8.53 -15.69
CA ARG A 8 0.04 -7.82 -16.54
C ARG A 8 -1.40 -8.18 -16.21
N GLU A 9 -2.34 -7.35 -16.65
CA GLU A 9 -3.75 -7.40 -16.23
C GLU A 9 -4.41 -8.78 -16.41
N GLU A 10 -4.15 -9.47 -17.53
CA GLU A 10 -4.75 -10.78 -17.78
C GLU A 10 -4.30 -11.86 -16.79
N GLU A 11 -3.00 -11.88 -16.47
CA GLU A 11 -2.41 -12.80 -15.49
C GLU A 11 -2.80 -12.39 -14.05
N ALA A 12 -2.89 -11.09 -13.79
CA ALA A 12 -3.29 -10.56 -12.50
C ALA A 12 -4.72 -10.97 -12.11
N LYS A 13 -5.61 -11.25 -13.08
CA LYS A 13 -6.97 -11.76 -12.83
C LYS A 13 -6.99 -13.05 -12.00
N LEU A 14 -5.97 -13.90 -12.15
CA LEU A 14 -5.84 -15.13 -11.36
C LEU A 14 -5.57 -14.85 -9.87
N LEU A 15 -4.91 -13.74 -9.57
CA LEU A 15 -4.54 -13.32 -8.22
C LEU A 15 -5.57 -12.37 -7.59
N LEU A 16 -6.54 -11.85 -8.34
CA LEU A 16 -7.54 -10.90 -7.84
C LEU A 16 -8.31 -11.40 -6.60
N PRO A 17 -8.79 -12.67 -6.54
CA PRO A 17 -9.50 -13.15 -5.35
C PRO A 17 -8.60 -13.14 -4.10
N LEU A 18 -7.32 -13.54 -4.26
CA LEU A 18 -6.34 -13.52 -3.19
C LEU A 18 -6.02 -12.09 -2.76
N SER A 19 -5.78 -11.19 -3.72
CA SER A 19 -5.55 -9.76 -3.48
C SER A 19 -6.69 -9.13 -2.66
N ARG A 20 -7.95 -9.32 -3.08
CA ARG A 20 -9.12 -8.83 -2.33
C ARG A 20 -9.20 -9.40 -0.91
N ALA A 21 -8.87 -10.68 -0.74
CA ALA A 21 -8.86 -11.29 0.57
C ALA A 21 -7.74 -10.72 1.47
N VAL A 22 -6.56 -10.44 0.92
CA VAL A 22 -5.47 -9.77 1.65
C VAL A 22 -5.85 -8.34 2.03
N SER A 23 -6.39 -7.53 1.09
CA SER A 23 -6.86 -6.16 1.40
C SER A 23 -7.86 -6.14 2.55
N LYS A 24 -8.89 -6.99 2.47
CA LYS A 24 -9.89 -7.11 3.55
C LYS A 24 -9.26 -7.48 4.90
N SER A 25 -8.23 -8.33 4.88
CA SER A 25 -7.51 -8.74 6.08
C SER A 25 -6.74 -7.57 6.69
N VAL A 26 -6.09 -6.75 5.87
CA VAL A 26 -5.38 -5.53 6.29
C VAL A 26 -6.37 -4.50 6.84
N ASP A 27 -7.45 -4.20 6.14
CA ASP A 27 -8.47 -3.22 6.58
C ASP A 27 -9.06 -3.59 7.95
N THR A 28 -9.40 -4.87 8.10
CA THR A 28 -9.95 -5.38 9.36
C THR A 28 -8.89 -5.34 10.46
N GLY A 29 -7.67 -5.82 10.18
CA GLY A 29 -6.55 -5.84 11.13
C GLY A 29 -6.08 -4.45 11.57
N ALA A 30 -6.20 -3.45 10.70
CA ALA A 30 -5.79 -2.08 10.98
C ALA A 30 -6.87 -1.25 11.71
N THR A 31 -8.08 -1.80 11.92
CA THR A 31 -9.17 -1.07 12.58
C THR A 31 -8.86 -0.90 14.07
N PRO A 32 -8.67 0.34 14.57
CA PRO A 32 -8.34 0.57 15.96
C PRO A 32 -9.43 0.05 16.91
N GLY A 33 -9.01 -0.67 17.95
CA GLY A 33 -9.92 -1.19 18.97
C GLY A 33 -10.73 -2.43 18.57
N LEU A 34 -10.55 -2.96 17.35
CA LEU A 34 -11.25 -4.18 16.93
C LEU A 34 -10.77 -5.41 17.70
N TYR A 35 -9.48 -5.47 18.04
CA TYR A 35 -8.88 -6.59 18.75
C TYR A 35 -8.34 -6.16 20.12
N TYR A 36 -8.93 -6.71 21.19
CA TYR A 36 -8.45 -6.46 22.55
C TYR A 36 -7.01 -6.91 22.81
N VAL A 37 -6.49 -7.86 22.02
CA VAL A 37 -5.10 -8.33 22.18
C VAL A 37 -4.08 -7.22 21.90
N ASP A 38 -4.44 -6.22 21.10
CA ASP A 38 -3.58 -5.07 20.80
C ASP A 38 -3.46 -4.12 22.01
N GLN A 39 -4.46 -4.12 22.89
CA GLN A 39 -4.51 -3.29 24.10
C GLN A 39 -4.10 -4.06 25.37
N ILE A 40 -4.33 -5.36 25.38
CA ILE A 40 -4.08 -6.25 26.53
C ILE A 40 -3.15 -7.38 26.05
N PRO A 41 -1.81 -7.18 26.11
CA PRO A 41 -0.84 -8.15 25.59
C PRO A 41 -0.99 -9.55 26.17
N LEU A 42 -1.49 -9.70 27.40
CA LEU A 42 -1.71 -11.00 28.04
C LEU A 42 -2.67 -11.90 27.25
N LEU A 43 -3.59 -11.33 26.45
CA LEU A 43 -4.52 -12.10 25.63
C LEU A 43 -3.81 -12.94 24.55
N ARG A 44 -2.56 -12.62 24.18
CA ARG A 44 -1.77 -13.44 23.26
C ARG A 44 -1.54 -14.87 23.75
N TYR A 45 -1.61 -15.12 25.05
CA TYR A 45 -1.37 -16.43 25.66
C TYR A 45 -2.63 -17.29 25.77
N VAL A 46 -3.81 -16.70 25.53
CA VAL A 46 -5.09 -17.41 25.61
C VAL A 46 -5.15 -18.50 24.53
N PRO A 47 -5.44 -19.77 24.86
CA PRO A 47 -5.54 -20.84 23.88
C PRO A 47 -6.57 -20.55 22.78
N GLU A 48 -6.34 -21.03 21.56
CA GLU A 48 -7.21 -20.77 20.39
C GLU A 48 -8.65 -21.31 20.57
N TRP A 49 -8.84 -22.34 21.39
CA TRP A 49 -10.16 -22.90 21.68
C TRP A 49 -11.00 -22.02 22.62
N PHE A 50 -10.39 -21.07 23.33
CA PHE A 50 -11.07 -20.28 24.36
C PHE A 50 -12.07 -19.30 23.74
N PRO A 51 -13.26 -19.09 24.32
CA PRO A 51 -14.24 -18.12 23.83
C PRO A 51 -13.63 -16.71 23.72
N GLY A 52 -13.67 -16.12 22.53
CA GLY A 52 -13.07 -14.80 22.25
C GLY A 52 -11.63 -14.85 21.71
N ALA A 53 -10.97 -16.01 21.67
CA ALA A 53 -9.63 -16.17 21.08
C ALA A 53 -9.64 -16.40 19.55
N GLY A 54 -10.78 -16.13 18.89
CA GLY A 54 -10.95 -16.34 17.44
C GLY A 54 -9.99 -15.53 16.56
N PHE A 55 -9.42 -14.45 17.10
CA PHE A 55 -8.41 -13.64 16.43
C PHE A 55 -7.16 -14.45 16.04
N LYS A 56 -6.81 -15.50 16.80
CA LYS A 56 -5.66 -16.37 16.47
C LYS A 56 -5.89 -17.18 15.20
N ARG A 57 -7.09 -17.76 15.08
CA ARG A 57 -7.50 -18.50 13.88
C ARG A 57 -7.53 -17.57 12.68
N GLN A 58 -8.15 -16.40 12.85
CA GLN A 58 -8.23 -15.39 11.81
C GLN A 58 -6.83 -14.92 11.36
N ALA A 59 -5.91 -14.64 12.29
CA ALA A 59 -4.55 -14.26 11.96
C ALA A 59 -3.80 -15.36 11.17
N ARG A 60 -4.03 -16.64 11.51
CA ARG A 60 -3.47 -17.78 10.75
C ARG A 60 -4.02 -17.81 9.33
N GLU A 61 -5.34 -17.76 9.17
CA GLU A 61 -6.00 -17.75 7.87
C GLU A 61 -5.52 -16.59 7.00
N TRP A 62 -5.40 -15.40 7.58
CA TRP A 62 -4.88 -14.22 6.89
C TRP A 62 -3.41 -14.35 6.51
N SER A 63 -2.59 -14.93 7.40
CA SER A 63 -1.19 -15.22 7.09
C SER A 63 -1.07 -16.20 5.91
N ASP A 64 -1.90 -17.24 5.88
CA ASP A 64 -1.90 -18.22 4.79
C ASP A 64 -2.29 -17.58 3.45
N VAL A 65 -3.32 -16.73 3.44
CA VAL A 65 -3.77 -16.01 2.24
C VAL A 65 -2.70 -15.02 1.76
N ARG A 66 -2.10 -14.25 2.68
CA ARG A 66 -1.00 -13.32 2.37
C ARG A 66 0.20 -14.04 1.79
N ASN A 67 0.61 -15.15 2.40
CA ASN A 67 1.74 -15.96 1.94
C ASN A 67 1.44 -16.52 0.54
N LYS A 68 0.26 -17.10 0.31
CA LYS A 68 -0.16 -17.59 -1.01
C LYS A 68 -0.11 -16.52 -2.09
N LEU A 69 -0.63 -15.31 -1.81
CA LEU A 69 -0.57 -14.19 -2.75
C LEU A 69 0.88 -13.83 -3.07
N THR A 70 1.68 -13.64 -2.04
CA THR A 70 3.08 -13.21 -2.14
C THR A 70 3.91 -14.22 -2.90
N ASP A 71 3.83 -15.50 -2.51
CA ASP A 71 4.60 -16.58 -3.11
C ASP A 71 4.18 -16.82 -4.56
N SER A 72 2.88 -16.80 -4.86
CA SER A 72 2.40 -16.99 -6.23
C SER A 72 2.87 -15.85 -7.14
N ALA A 73 2.68 -14.60 -6.71
CA ALA A 73 3.10 -13.44 -7.50
C ALA A 73 4.61 -13.41 -7.73
N PHE A 74 5.40 -13.63 -6.67
CA PHE A 74 6.85 -13.68 -6.76
C PHE A 74 7.34 -14.80 -7.67
N GLN A 75 6.76 -16.00 -7.54
CA GLN A 75 7.15 -17.16 -8.35
C GLN A 75 6.87 -16.92 -9.84
N MET A 76 5.71 -16.33 -10.17
CA MET A 76 5.39 -15.93 -11.55
C MET A 76 6.46 -14.98 -12.12
N THR A 77 6.83 -13.93 -11.38
CA THR A 77 7.88 -13.01 -11.82
C THR A 77 9.23 -13.71 -11.97
N LYS A 78 9.60 -14.57 -11.01
CA LYS A 78 10.87 -15.29 -11.02
C LYS A 78 11.00 -16.21 -12.24
N GLU A 79 9.92 -16.89 -12.60
CA GLU A 79 9.83 -17.70 -13.82
C GLU A 79 9.98 -16.85 -15.09
N GLN A 80 9.30 -15.71 -15.16
CA GLN A 80 9.45 -14.78 -16.29
C GLN A 80 10.88 -14.22 -16.41
N VAL A 81 11.56 -13.97 -15.28
CA VAL A 81 12.96 -13.54 -15.28
C VAL A 81 13.85 -14.65 -15.81
N ALA A 82 13.66 -15.90 -15.36
CA ALA A 82 14.41 -17.05 -15.85
C ALA A 82 14.19 -17.33 -17.35
N MET A 83 12.98 -17.06 -17.85
CA MET A 83 12.64 -17.18 -19.28
C MET A 83 13.11 -15.99 -20.13
N GLY A 84 13.60 -14.90 -19.51
CA GLY A 84 13.99 -13.68 -20.22
C GLY A 84 12.80 -12.86 -20.75
N THR A 85 11.58 -13.13 -20.28
CA THR A 85 10.34 -12.48 -20.71
C THR A 85 9.76 -11.50 -19.69
N ALA A 86 10.42 -11.33 -18.54
CA ALA A 86 9.97 -10.45 -17.47
C ALA A 86 9.90 -8.98 -17.87
N THR A 87 8.77 -8.36 -17.55
CA THR A 87 8.60 -6.90 -17.54
C THR A 87 9.42 -6.27 -16.41
N ILE A 88 9.91 -5.06 -16.63
CA ILE A 88 10.58 -4.27 -15.59
C ILE A 88 9.60 -4.01 -14.45
N SER A 89 10.00 -4.40 -13.25
CA SER A 89 9.25 -4.33 -12.00
C SER A 89 10.19 -4.38 -10.80
N LEU A 90 9.72 -3.96 -9.62
CA LEU A 90 10.49 -4.03 -8.38
C LEU A 90 11.13 -5.42 -8.18
N VAL A 91 10.33 -6.49 -8.29
CA VAL A 91 10.83 -7.87 -8.10
C VAL A 91 11.84 -8.25 -9.19
N SER A 92 11.56 -7.97 -10.46
CA SER A 92 12.48 -8.34 -11.55
C SER A 92 13.85 -7.63 -11.44
N VAL A 93 13.86 -6.37 -10.99
CA VAL A 93 15.07 -5.59 -10.78
C VAL A 93 15.83 -6.10 -9.55
N ALA A 94 15.12 -6.33 -8.45
CA ALA A 94 15.73 -6.83 -7.22
C ALA A 94 16.32 -8.23 -7.40
N LEU A 95 15.64 -9.13 -8.14
CA LEU A 95 16.16 -10.46 -8.46
C LEU A 95 17.47 -10.41 -9.25
N LYS A 96 17.64 -9.42 -10.15
CA LYS A 96 18.89 -9.24 -10.93
C LYS A 96 20.03 -8.64 -10.10
N GLN A 97 19.72 -8.04 -8.96
CA GLN A 97 20.68 -7.37 -8.07
C GLN A 97 21.04 -8.23 -6.85
N MET A 98 20.54 -9.47 -6.75
CA MET A 98 20.86 -10.34 -5.64
C MET A 98 22.36 -10.66 -5.60
N ASN A 99 22.91 -10.66 -4.39
CA ASN A 99 24.28 -11.07 -4.14
C ASN A 99 24.33 -12.60 -3.99
N HIS A 100 25.01 -13.27 -4.92
CA HIS A 100 25.15 -14.74 -4.90
C HIS A 100 26.08 -15.26 -3.79
N ASP A 101 26.86 -14.39 -3.15
CA ASP A 101 27.75 -14.75 -2.04
C ASP A 101 27.05 -14.71 -0.66
N GLU A 102 25.81 -14.20 -0.61
CA GLU A 102 25.02 -14.06 0.61
C GLU A 102 23.87 -15.09 0.68
N ASP A 103 23.11 -15.08 1.78
CA ASP A 103 21.93 -15.93 1.93
C ASP A 103 20.83 -15.51 0.93
N LEU A 104 20.77 -16.26 -0.17
CA LEU A 104 19.77 -16.08 -1.22
C LEU A 104 18.34 -16.22 -0.69
N LYS A 105 18.10 -17.11 0.28
CA LYS A 105 16.76 -17.32 0.82
C LYS A 105 16.30 -16.11 1.61
N MET A 106 17.19 -15.55 2.43
CA MET A 106 16.92 -14.31 3.17
C MET A 106 16.66 -13.13 2.23
N GLN A 107 17.44 -13.00 1.16
CA GLN A 107 17.24 -11.96 0.14
C GLN A 107 15.88 -12.12 -0.56
N GLU A 108 15.50 -13.33 -0.97
CA GLU A 108 14.20 -13.58 -1.58
C GLU A 108 13.05 -13.24 -0.62
N ASP A 109 13.16 -13.63 0.65
CA ASP A 109 12.13 -13.34 1.65
C ASP A 109 11.99 -11.82 1.89
N PHE A 110 13.10 -11.08 1.84
CA PHE A 110 13.07 -9.61 1.89
C PHE A 110 12.42 -8.99 0.65
N ILE A 111 12.77 -9.46 -0.55
CA ILE A 111 12.17 -8.99 -1.81
C ILE A 111 10.67 -9.22 -1.79
N LYS A 112 10.23 -10.42 -1.39
CA LYS A 112 8.81 -10.78 -1.23
C LYS A 112 8.09 -9.84 -0.27
N ALA A 113 8.66 -9.61 0.91
CA ALA A 113 8.06 -8.73 1.92
C ALA A 113 7.94 -7.29 1.39
N ALA A 114 9.01 -6.75 0.80
CA ALA A 114 9.03 -5.40 0.23
C ALA A 114 8.05 -5.24 -0.93
N SER A 115 8.00 -6.20 -1.87
CA SER A 115 7.10 -6.14 -3.02
C SER A 115 5.63 -6.23 -2.64
N THR A 116 5.31 -7.09 -1.67
CA THR A 116 3.94 -7.22 -1.16
C THR A 116 3.54 -5.98 -0.39
N ALA A 117 4.42 -5.43 0.47
CA ALA A 117 4.14 -4.19 1.19
C ALA A 117 3.91 -3.01 0.23
N ALA A 118 4.75 -2.86 -0.81
CA ALA A 118 4.58 -1.82 -1.83
C ALA A 118 3.26 -1.97 -2.60
N TYR A 119 2.89 -3.21 -2.95
CA TYR A 119 1.63 -3.48 -3.64
C TYR A 119 0.42 -3.12 -2.79
N MET A 120 0.37 -3.61 -1.55
CA MET A 120 -0.73 -3.37 -0.62
C MET A 120 -0.83 -1.89 -0.24
N GLY A 121 0.31 -1.25 0.03
CA GLY A 121 0.36 0.16 0.40
C GLY A 121 -0.09 1.10 -0.71
N GLY A 122 0.09 0.72 -1.98
CA GLY A 122 -0.29 1.52 -3.15
C GLY A 122 -1.65 1.17 -3.75
N SER A 123 -2.22 0.00 -3.46
CA SER A 123 -3.47 -0.44 -4.07
C SER A 123 -4.70 0.31 -3.54
N ASP A 124 -4.94 0.22 -2.22
CA ASP A 124 -6.18 0.73 -1.64
C ASP A 124 -6.09 2.24 -1.37
N THR A 125 -4.91 2.72 -0.96
CA THR A 125 -4.71 4.13 -0.60
C THR A 125 -4.96 5.08 -1.77
N THR A 126 -4.40 4.75 -2.94
CA THR A 126 -4.55 5.55 -4.18
C THR A 126 -6.00 5.56 -4.65
N VAL A 127 -6.69 4.40 -4.58
CA VAL A 127 -8.11 4.28 -4.95
C VAL A 127 -8.99 5.12 -4.04
N ILE A 128 -8.74 5.11 -2.73
CA ILE A 128 -9.48 5.91 -1.75
C ILE A 128 -9.26 7.41 -2.01
N ALA A 129 -8.02 7.83 -2.24
CA ALA A 129 -7.68 9.22 -2.54
C ALA A 129 -8.36 9.73 -3.81
N LEU A 130 -8.36 8.94 -4.89
CA LEU A 130 -8.91 9.38 -6.17
C LEU A 130 -10.44 9.21 -6.28
N LEU A 131 -10.95 8.02 -5.95
CA LEU A 131 -12.30 7.61 -6.32
C LEU A 131 -13.30 7.69 -5.17
N THR A 132 -13.00 7.03 -4.05
CA THR A 132 -14.04 6.66 -3.08
C THR A 132 -14.35 7.74 -2.05
N GLY A 133 -13.41 8.66 -1.75
CA GLY A 133 -13.59 9.57 -0.62
C GLY A 133 -13.07 11.00 -0.77
N ALA A 134 -12.06 11.27 -1.60
CA ALA A 134 -11.41 12.59 -1.58
C ALA A 134 -11.60 13.37 -2.90
N PHE A 135 -10.90 13.02 -3.98
CA PHE A 135 -10.85 13.87 -5.17
C PHE A 135 -12.19 14.00 -5.91
N LEU A 136 -12.81 12.89 -6.31
CA LEU A 136 -14.07 12.94 -7.06
C LEU A 136 -15.18 13.65 -6.27
N LEU A 137 -15.28 13.37 -4.97
CA LEU A 137 -16.26 14.03 -4.11
C LEU A 137 -15.99 15.54 -4.03
N ALA A 138 -14.74 15.95 -3.85
CA ALA A 138 -14.37 17.36 -3.81
C ALA A 138 -14.71 18.10 -5.12
N MET A 139 -14.49 17.48 -6.28
CA MET A 139 -14.84 18.08 -7.58
C MET A 139 -16.35 18.18 -7.79
N LEU A 140 -17.11 17.16 -7.37
CA LEU A 140 -18.58 17.18 -7.44
C LEU A 140 -19.21 18.25 -6.54
N MET A 141 -18.60 18.53 -5.39
CA MET A 141 -19.07 19.57 -4.46
C MET A 141 -18.62 20.98 -4.84
N ASN A 142 -17.56 21.12 -5.64
CA ASN A 142 -16.96 22.42 -6.01
C ASN A 142 -16.74 22.47 -7.54
N PRO A 143 -17.82 22.47 -8.36
CA PRO A 143 -17.71 22.40 -9.81
C PRO A 143 -16.91 23.56 -10.43
N GLU A 144 -16.90 24.73 -9.80
CA GLU A 144 -16.09 25.87 -10.21
C GLU A 144 -14.58 25.61 -10.11
N VAL A 145 -14.15 24.81 -9.13
CA VAL A 145 -12.76 24.38 -9.00
C VAL A 145 -12.39 23.47 -10.16
N GLN A 146 -13.27 22.54 -10.52
CA GLN A 146 -13.08 21.65 -11.66
C GLN A 146 -13.01 22.42 -12.99
N VAL A 147 -13.89 23.40 -13.21
CA VAL A 147 -13.86 24.24 -14.42
C VAL A 147 -12.53 24.99 -14.54
N LYS A 148 -12.06 25.56 -13.43
CA LYS A 148 -10.76 26.26 -13.40
C LYS A 148 -9.57 25.31 -13.62
N ALA A 149 -9.66 24.08 -13.11
CA ALA A 149 -8.66 23.03 -13.35
C ALA A 149 -8.56 22.67 -14.85
N HIS A 150 -9.70 22.49 -15.52
CA HIS A 150 -9.74 22.26 -16.96
C HIS A 150 -9.13 23.43 -17.75
N HIS A 151 -9.41 24.67 -17.36
CA HIS A 151 -8.83 25.83 -18.02
C HIS A 151 -7.30 25.87 -17.91
N GLU A 152 -6.72 25.52 -16.76
CA GLU A 152 -5.25 25.39 -16.63
C GLU A 152 -4.70 24.32 -17.58
N LEU A 153 -5.33 23.14 -17.62
CA LEU A 153 -4.93 22.05 -18.52
C LEU A 153 -4.99 22.48 -19.99
N ASP A 154 -6.08 23.11 -20.42
CA ASP A 154 -6.26 23.58 -21.79
C ASP A 154 -5.24 24.66 -22.18
N GLN A 155 -4.86 25.54 -21.24
CA GLN A 155 -3.86 26.58 -21.49
C GLN A 155 -2.45 26.03 -21.62
N VAL A 156 -2.09 25.04 -20.79
CA VAL A 156 -0.72 24.51 -20.72
C VAL A 156 -0.49 23.45 -21.78
N LEU A 157 -1.44 22.53 -21.96
CA LEU A 157 -1.29 21.36 -22.83
C LEU A 157 -1.94 21.57 -24.20
N GLY A 158 -2.92 22.47 -24.31
CA GLY A 158 -3.78 22.56 -25.48
C GLY A 158 -4.86 21.47 -25.51
N SER A 159 -5.89 21.69 -26.32
CA SER A 159 -7.05 20.78 -26.41
C SER A 159 -6.66 19.40 -26.94
N GLY A 160 -6.97 18.36 -26.16
CA GLY A 160 -6.86 16.96 -26.57
C GLY A 160 -5.51 16.29 -26.31
N ASN A 161 -4.55 17.01 -25.74
CA ASN A 161 -3.28 16.43 -25.30
C ASN A 161 -3.40 15.84 -23.89
N LEU A 162 -2.75 14.70 -23.66
CA LEU A 162 -2.69 14.08 -22.34
C LEU A 162 -1.48 14.62 -21.56
N PRO A 163 -1.61 14.84 -20.24
CA PRO A 163 -0.50 15.30 -19.40
C PRO A 163 0.57 14.22 -19.25
N SER A 164 1.82 14.67 -19.06
CA SER A 164 2.97 13.89 -18.64
C SER A 164 3.54 14.42 -17.33
N PHE A 165 4.42 13.67 -16.68
CA PHE A 165 5.11 14.15 -15.46
C PHE A 165 5.98 15.40 -15.71
N ASN A 166 6.41 15.65 -16.96
CA ASN A 166 7.18 16.85 -17.28
C ASN A 166 6.34 18.14 -17.21
N ASP A 167 5.01 18.01 -17.24
CA ASP A 167 4.10 19.14 -17.24
C ASP A 167 3.72 19.60 -15.82
N GLU A 168 4.05 18.81 -14.78
CA GLU A 168 3.65 19.06 -13.38
C GLU A 168 4.04 20.47 -12.91
N ALA A 169 5.27 20.91 -13.22
CA ALA A 169 5.75 22.24 -12.85
C ALA A 169 4.96 23.38 -13.50
N SER A 170 4.31 23.11 -14.64
CA SER A 170 3.45 24.05 -15.37
C SER A 170 1.98 23.96 -14.95
N LEU A 171 1.61 23.04 -14.06
CA LEU A 171 0.24 22.80 -13.59
C LEU A 171 0.08 23.08 -12.08
N PRO A 172 0.37 24.30 -11.61
CA PRO A 172 0.35 24.62 -10.18
C PRO A 172 -1.06 24.53 -9.55
N TYR A 173 -2.13 24.81 -10.30
CA TYR A 173 -3.49 24.73 -9.77
C TYR A 173 -3.96 23.27 -9.63
N ILE A 174 -3.65 22.40 -10.60
CA ILE A 174 -3.85 20.95 -10.45
C ILE A 174 -3.07 20.43 -9.23
N THR A 175 -1.81 20.82 -9.09
CA THR A 175 -0.98 20.44 -7.93
C THR A 175 -1.63 20.87 -6.62
N ALA A 176 -2.12 22.11 -6.55
CA ALA A 176 -2.84 22.62 -5.38
C ALA A 176 -4.12 21.84 -5.09
N ILE A 177 -4.89 21.43 -6.09
CA ILE A 177 -6.09 20.60 -5.90
C ILE A 177 -5.74 19.26 -5.28
N ILE A 178 -4.69 18.58 -5.77
CA ILE A 178 -4.26 17.29 -5.21
C ILE A 178 -3.80 17.46 -3.76
N GLN A 179 -2.99 18.49 -3.48
CA GLN A 179 -2.55 18.79 -2.12
C GLN A 179 -3.72 19.09 -1.18
N GLU A 180 -4.67 19.92 -1.62
CA GLU A 180 -5.83 20.29 -0.80
C GLU A 180 -6.78 19.11 -0.59
N THR A 181 -6.94 18.25 -1.59
CA THR A 181 -7.70 17.00 -1.48
C THR A 181 -7.12 16.11 -0.39
N LEU A 182 -5.80 15.90 -0.41
CA LEU A 182 -5.10 15.06 0.58
C LEU A 182 -5.06 15.71 1.97
N ARG A 183 -5.02 17.05 2.04
CA ARG A 183 -5.10 17.81 3.30
C ARG A 183 -6.50 17.72 3.93
N HIS A 184 -7.55 17.82 3.12
CA HIS A 184 -8.93 17.84 3.59
C HIS A 184 -9.44 16.45 3.98
N ASN A 185 -9.11 15.43 3.20
CA ASN A 185 -9.50 14.05 3.45
C ASN A 185 -8.30 13.09 3.35
N PRO A 186 -7.43 13.07 4.38
CA PRO A 186 -6.28 12.17 4.39
C PRO A 186 -6.74 10.71 4.46
N VAL A 187 -6.18 9.86 3.60
CA VAL A 187 -6.52 8.42 3.51
C VAL A 187 -6.29 7.67 4.83
N LEU A 188 -5.24 8.02 5.56
CA LEU A 188 -4.89 7.44 6.86
C LEU A 188 -4.81 8.56 7.91
N PRO A 189 -5.94 9.03 8.46
CA PRO A 189 -5.98 10.22 9.33
C PRO A 189 -5.20 10.04 10.65
N LEU A 190 -5.05 8.80 11.12
CA LEU A 190 -4.29 8.47 12.34
C LEU A 190 -2.91 7.87 12.05
N ALA A 191 -2.53 7.75 10.77
CA ALA A 191 -1.37 6.98 10.33
C ALA A 191 -1.30 5.59 11.00
N PHE A 192 -0.10 5.00 11.08
CA PHE A 192 0.16 3.82 11.90
C PHE A 192 0.73 4.25 13.26
N PRO A 193 0.49 3.49 14.34
CA PRO A 193 1.16 3.73 15.62
C PRO A 193 2.69 3.70 15.47
N HIS A 194 3.37 4.71 16.02
CA HIS A 194 4.83 4.78 16.05
C HIS A 194 5.34 4.35 17.43
N GLU A 195 6.53 3.76 17.45
CA GLU A 195 7.23 3.37 18.67
C GLU A 195 8.57 4.13 18.77
N LEU A 196 8.96 4.48 20.00
CA LEU A 196 10.23 5.13 20.27
C LEU A 196 11.40 4.15 20.12
N ILE A 197 12.35 4.49 19.26
CA ILE A 197 13.60 3.73 19.13
C ILE A 197 14.59 3.98 20.29
N GLN A 198 14.43 5.12 20.96
CA GLN A 198 15.17 5.56 22.16
C GLN A 198 14.32 6.58 22.93
N ASP A 199 14.68 6.85 24.19
CA ASP A 199 14.06 7.92 24.99
C ASP A 199 14.19 9.26 24.26
N ASP A 200 13.14 10.09 24.32
CA ASP A 200 13.10 11.35 23.58
C ASP A 200 12.37 12.46 24.34
N ASN A 201 12.65 13.71 23.98
CA ASN A 201 11.96 14.89 24.49
C ASN A 201 11.40 15.72 23.34
N THR A 202 10.08 15.69 23.17
CA THR A 202 9.38 16.49 22.16
C THR A 202 8.52 17.54 22.84
N ASN A 203 8.69 18.81 22.46
CA ASN A 203 7.95 19.95 23.00
C ASN A 203 8.01 20.07 24.54
N GLY A 204 9.13 19.67 25.15
CA GLY A 204 9.33 19.72 26.60
C GLY A 204 8.71 18.55 27.37
N ILE A 205 8.09 17.58 26.69
CA ILE A 205 7.55 16.36 27.28
C ILE A 205 8.55 15.22 27.05
N PHE A 206 8.99 14.60 28.14
CA PHE A 206 9.85 13.41 28.10
C PHE A 206 9.01 12.16 27.83
N TYR A 207 9.44 11.36 26.85
CA TYR A 207 8.86 10.08 26.52
C TYR A 207 9.90 8.98 26.68
N GLN A 208 9.53 7.93 27.41
CA GLN A 208 10.39 6.77 27.63
C GLN A 208 10.13 5.71 26.56
N LYS A 209 11.20 5.11 26.04
CA LYS A 209 11.13 3.96 25.15
C LYS A 209 10.42 2.78 25.84
N ALA A 210 9.54 2.12 25.10
CA ALA A 210 8.87 0.91 25.56
C ALA A 210 9.90 -0.23 25.76
N PRO A 211 9.73 -1.08 26.80
CA PRO A 211 10.65 -2.16 27.12
C PRO A 211 10.70 -3.27 26.05
#